data_AF-A0A950WN47-F1
#
_entry.id   AF-A0A950WN47-F1
#
_cell.length_a   1.000
_cell.length_b   1.000
_cell.length_c   1.000
_cell.angle_alpha   90.00
_cell.angle_beta   90.00
_cell.angle_gamma   90.00
#
_symmetry.space_group_name_H-M   'P 1'
#
loop_
_entity.id
_entity.type
_entity.pdbx_description
1 polymer ?
#
loop_
_entity_poly.entity_id
_entity_poly.type
_entity_poly.pdbx_seq_one_letter_code
_entity_poly.pdbx_strand_id
1 'polypeptide(L)'
;MSFSVRKAIFLGLIALVAVAGVSRAQEASDNSPSQRVSVMTDKLDRMRRGLQSAISVLRTENQSDPKKKDDEKNVGTPLGRLVALQKDVSRVSSDVASLRGKLDKGEKYDRTELDSLEASVNELQTRVDSAQTDT
;
A
#
# COMPACT_ATOMS: atom_id res chain seq x y z
N MET A 1 -32.85 -1.20 -50.08
CA MET A 1 -33.25 -0.88 -48.69
C MET A 1 -32.38 -1.62 -47.64
N SER A 2 -31.07 -1.80 -47.89
CA SER A 2 -30.20 -2.69 -47.08
C SER A 2 -28.94 -2.03 -46.51
N PHE A 3 -28.70 -0.74 -46.79
CA PHE A 3 -27.51 -0.01 -46.34
C PHE A 3 -27.70 0.73 -45.00
N SER A 4 -28.94 1.05 -44.61
CA SER A 4 -29.23 1.80 -43.37
C SER A 4 -29.27 0.92 -42.11
N VAL A 5 -29.49 -0.39 -42.27
CA VAL A 5 -29.56 -1.35 -41.14
C VAL A 5 -28.17 -1.70 -40.62
N ARG A 6 -27.17 -1.79 -41.52
CA ARG A 6 -25.78 -2.12 -41.15
C ARG A 6 -25.09 -1.00 -40.35
N LYS A 7 -25.45 0.27 -40.61
CA LYS A 7 -24.94 1.43 -39.86
C LYS A 7 -25.59 1.56 -38.46
N ALA A 8 -26.86 1.17 -38.33
CA ALA A 8 -27.56 1.16 -37.04
C ALA A 8 -27.02 0.11 -36.07
N ILE A 9 -26.59 -1.05 -36.58
CA ILE A 9 -25.97 -2.11 -35.76
C ILE A 9 -24.56 -1.70 -35.29
N PHE A 10 -23.78 -1.02 -36.13
CA PHE A 10 -22.45 -0.53 -35.74
C PHE A 10 -22.49 0.63 -34.72
N LEU A 11 -23.54 1.46 -34.74
CA LEU A 11 -23.76 2.52 -33.74
C LEU A 11 -24.35 2.01 -32.42
N GLY A 12 -25.06 0.88 -32.43
CA GLY A 12 -25.54 0.22 -31.20
C GLY A 12 -24.46 -0.54 -30.43
N LEU A 13 -23.40 -1.00 -31.11
CA LEU A 13 -22.32 -1.79 -30.49
C LEU A 13 -21.21 -0.95 -29.83
N ILE A 14 -21.19 0.37 -30.06
CA ILE A 14 -20.27 1.31 -29.41
C ILE A 14 -20.91 1.97 -28.17
N ALA A 15 -22.24 1.90 -28.04
CA ALA A 15 -22.96 2.43 -26.87
C ALA A 15 -22.98 1.49 -25.65
N LEU A 16 -22.47 0.25 -25.76
CA LEU A 16 -22.44 -0.74 -24.68
C LEU A 16 -21.05 -0.92 -24.02
N VAL A 17 -20.11 0.01 -24.25
CA VAL A 17 -18.77 0.00 -23.62
C VAL A 17 -18.52 1.28 -22.78
N ALA A 18 -19.58 2.00 -22.43
CA ALA A 18 -19.49 3.26 -21.68
C ALA A 18 -19.90 3.15 -20.19
N VAL A 19 -19.89 1.94 -19.60
CA VAL A 19 -20.08 1.75 -18.14
C VAL A 19 -19.08 0.72 -17.60
N ALA A 20 -17.80 0.92 -17.90
CA ALA A 20 -16.70 0.22 -17.24
C ALA A 20 -15.67 1.24 -16.71
N GLY A 21 -16.17 2.26 -16.03
CA GLY A 21 -15.36 3.29 -15.42
C GLY A 21 -16.17 4.02 -14.37
N VAL A 22 -15.68 3.98 -13.13
CA VAL A 22 -16.26 4.59 -11.92
C VAL A 22 -17.34 3.77 -11.21
N SER A 23 -16.95 2.55 -10.81
CA SER A 23 -17.41 2.01 -9.52
C SER A 23 -16.22 1.98 -8.55
N ARG A 24 -15.68 3.16 -8.23
CA ARG A 24 -14.98 3.41 -6.96
C ARG A 24 -15.98 4.01 -5.98
N ALA A 25 -17.13 3.38 -5.84
CA ALA A 25 -17.95 3.54 -4.65
C ALA A 25 -17.33 2.65 -3.59
N GLN A 26 -16.29 3.18 -2.96
CA GLN A 26 -16.00 3.06 -1.54
C GLN A 26 -16.89 2.03 -0.83
N GLU A 27 -16.43 0.78 -0.75
CA GLU A 27 -16.77 -0.05 0.40
C GLU A 27 -16.16 0.68 1.59
N ALA A 28 -16.92 1.61 2.17
CA ALA A 28 -16.65 2.07 3.51
C ALA A 28 -16.72 0.79 4.34
N SER A 29 -15.56 0.29 4.76
CA SER A 29 -15.53 -0.79 5.74
C SER A 29 -16.47 -0.37 6.87
N ASP A 30 -17.43 -1.20 7.27
CA ASP A 30 -18.36 -0.96 8.38
C ASP A 30 -17.66 -0.71 9.75
N ASN A 31 -16.34 -0.63 9.74
CA ASN A 31 -15.49 -0.35 10.87
C ASN A 31 -15.54 1.14 11.25
N SER A 32 -15.62 1.39 12.56
CA SER A 32 -15.44 2.72 13.11
C SER A 32 -14.03 3.27 12.75
N PRO A 33 -13.85 4.61 12.75
CA PRO A 33 -12.53 5.22 12.55
C PRO A 33 -11.44 4.67 13.48
N SER A 34 -11.78 4.38 14.74
CA SER A 34 -10.84 3.78 15.70
C SER A 34 -10.49 2.33 15.36
N GLN A 35 -11.45 1.55 14.87
CA GLN A 35 -11.19 0.19 14.38
C GLN A 35 -10.30 0.20 13.13
N ARG A 36 -10.54 1.11 12.18
CA ARG A 36 -9.70 1.28 10.98
C ARG A 36 -8.24 1.60 11.36
N VAL A 37 -8.04 2.55 12.28
CA VAL A 37 -6.70 2.88 12.80
C VAL A 37 -6.04 1.72 13.55
N SER A 38 -6.80 0.94 14.31
CA SER A 38 -6.29 -0.28 14.94
C SER A 38 -5.80 -1.30 13.91
N VAL A 39 -6.59 -1.55 12.86
CA VAL A 39 -6.22 -2.46 11.76
C VAL A 39 -4.96 -1.96 11.04
N MET A 40 -4.85 -0.66 10.76
CA MET A 40 -3.64 -0.07 10.17
C MET A 40 -2.42 -0.27 11.08
N THR A 41 -2.57 -0.05 12.39
CA THR A 41 -1.50 -0.25 13.37
C THR A 41 -1.01 -1.70 13.35
N ASP A 42 -1.94 -2.66 13.36
CA ASP A 42 -1.60 -4.09 13.32
C ASP A 42 -0.90 -4.49 12.02
N LYS A 43 -1.38 -3.99 10.88
CA LYS A 43 -0.73 -4.21 9.57
C LYS A 43 0.71 -3.69 9.57
N LEU A 44 0.91 -2.45 10.03
CA LEU A 44 2.23 -1.81 10.08
C LEU A 44 3.19 -2.54 11.03
N ASP A 45 2.73 -3.00 12.19
CA ASP A 45 3.60 -3.74 13.11
C ASP A 45 3.98 -5.14 12.57
N ARG A 46 3.07 -5.82 11.86
CA ARG A 46 3.41 -7.07 11.15
C ARG A 46 4.45 -6.82 10.06
N MET A 47 4.26 -5.80 9.21
CA MET A 47 5.24 -5.43 8.18
C MET A 47 6.59 -5.08 8.79
N ARG A 48 6.61 -4.29 9.87
CA ARG A 48 7.84 -3.91 10.58
C ARG A 48 8.60 -5.14 11.06
N ARG A 49 7.93 -6.08 11.71
CA ARG A 49 8.55 -7.32 12.21
C ARG A 49 9.04 -8.21 11.06
N GLY A 50 8.24 -8.36 10.00
CA GLY A 50 8.62 -9.13 8.81
C GLY A 50 9.87 -8.56 8.12
N LEU A 51 9.88 -7.25 7.88
CA LEU A 51 11.04 -6.54 7.30
C LEU A 51 12.28 -6.63 8.20
N GLN A 52 12.14 -6.45 9.52
CA GLN A 52 13.25 -6.60 10.46
C GLN A 52 13.88 -8.00 10.39
N SER A 53 13.05 -9.04 10.30
CA SER A 53 13.54 -10.41 10.16
C SER A 53 14.28 -10.62 8.83
N ALA A 54 13.69 -10.20 7.71
CA ALA A 54 14.29 -10.37 6.39
C ALA A 54 15.61 -9.59 6.25
N ILE A 55 15.66 -8.35 6.74
CA ILE A 55 16.87 -7.52 6.78
C ILE A 55 17.97 -8.20 7.60
N SER A 56 17.62 -8.78 8.75
CA SER A 56 18.61 -9.47 9.60
C SER A 56 19.25 -10.67 8.90
N VAL A 57 18.44 -11.45 8.18
CA VAL A 57 18.93 -12.60 7.39
C VAL A 57 19.88 -12.13 6.30
N LEU A 58 19.46 -11.18 5.46
CA LEU A 58 20.27 -10.65 4.35
C LEU A 58 21.55 -9.95 4.82
N ARG A 59 21.52 -9.25 5.96
CA ARG A 59 22.75 -8.67 6.55
C ARG A 59 23.75 -9.75 6.96
N THR A 60 23.26 -10.87 7.51
CA THR A 60 24.11 -12.00 7.91
C THR A 60 24.72 -12.68 6.68
N GLU A 61 23.94 -12.87 5.62
CA GLU A 61 24.43 -13.42 4.35
C GLU A 61 25.47 -12.51 3.70
N ASN A 62 25.21 -11.19 3.69
CA ASN A 62 26.09 -10.21 3.08
C ASN A 62 27.37 -9.94 3.90
N GLN A 63 27.40 -10.24 5.21
CA GLN A 63 28.57 -10.06 6.06
C GLN A 63 29.80 -10.85 5.59
N SER A 64 29.57 -11.95 4.86
CA SER A 64 30.63 -12.83 4.36
C SER A 64 31.21 -12.37 3.02
N ASP A 65 30.60 -11.38 2.34
CA ASP A 65 31.05 -10.87 1.04
C ASP A 65 31.39 -9.37 1.11
N PRO A 66 32.69 -8.99 1.03
CA PRO A 66 33.10 -7.59 1.10
C PRO A 66 32.53 -6.73 -0.04
N LYS A 67 32.08 -7.31 -1.15
CA LYS A 67 31.44 -6.58 -2.26
C LYS A 67 30.03 -6.09 -1.92
N LYS A 68 29.41 -6.63 -0.88
CA LYS A 68 28.01 -6.35 -0.48
C LYS A 68 27.89 -5.46 0.77
N LYS A 69 29.02 -4.91 1.25
CA LYS A 69 29.08 -4.12 2.48
C LYS A 69 28.20 -2.85 2.45
N ASP A 70 27.98 -2.29 1.27
CA ASP A 70 27.18 -1.07 1.09
C ASP A 70 25.79 -1.34 0.49
N ASP A 71 25.37 -2.61 0.36
CA ASP A 71 24.08 -2.97 -0.26
C ASP A 71 22.90 -2.30 0.44
N GLU A 72 22.95 -2.21 1.78
CA GLU A 72 21.94 -1.52 2.59
C GLU A 72 21.69 -0.06 2.19
N LYS A 73 22.70 0.62 1.65
CA LYS A 73 22.57 2.02 1.21
C LYS A 73 22.03 2.15 -0.21
N ASN A 74 22.01 1.05 -0.96
CA ASN A 74 21.63 1.04 -2.37
C ASN A 74 20.26 0.37 -2.57
N VAL A 75 19.25 1.17 -2.87
CA VAL A 75 17.88 0.72 -3.19
C VAL A 75 17.78 -0.17 -4.44
N GLY A 76 18.85 -0.27 -5.24
CA GLY A 76 18.95 -1.26 -6.33
C GLY A 76 19.19 -2.68 -5.85
N THR A 77 19.64 -2.87 -4.60
CA THR A 77 19.92 -4.20 -4.03
C THR A 77 18.72 -4.70 -3.20
N PRO A 78 18.56 -6.02 -3.03
CA PRO A 78 17.50 -6.58 -2.20
C PRO A 78 17.52 -6.02 -0.76
N LEU A 79 18.71 -5.96 -0.12
CA LEU A 79 18.87 -5.43 1.23
C LEU A 79 18.50 -3.94 1.32
N GLY A 80 18.97 -3.12 0.39
CA GLY A 80 18.65 -1.69 0.38
C GLY A 80 17.17 -1.40 0.12
N ARG A 81 16.49 -2.22 -0.71
CA ARG A 81 15.02 -2.14 -0.89
C ARG A 81 14.27 -2.40 0.41
N LEU A 82 14.61 -3.48 1.11
CA LEU A 82 13.95 -3.81 2.39
C LEU A 82 14.18 -2.72 3.45
N VAL A 83 15.39 -2.18 3.53
CA VAL A 83 15.72 -1.10 4.48
C VAL A 83 14.97 0.19 4.14
N ALA A 84 14.82 0.52 2.85
CA ALA A 84 13.99 1.65 2.42
C ALA A 84 12.52 1.45 2.82
N LEU A 85 11.96 0.26 2.55
CA LEU A 85 10.59 -0.07 2.95
C LEU A 85 10.39 -0.02 4.47
N GLN A 86 11.38 -0.45 5.26
CA GLN A 86 11.32 -0.36 6.72
C GLN A 86 11.21 1.09 7.20
N LYS A 87 11.92 2.02 6.54
CA LYS A 87 11.82 3.45 6.83
C LYS A 87 10.43 4.00 6.46
N ASP A 88 9.89 3.59 5.31
CA ASP A 88 8.55 3.98 4.89
C ASP A 88 7.48 3.47 5.88
N VAL A 89 7.58 2.22 6.34
CA VAL A 89 6.70 1.66 7.40
C VAL A 89 6.79 2.48 8.68
N SER A 90 7.99 2.90 9.07
CA SER A 90 8.19 3.70 10.28
C SER A 90 7.56 5.09 10.18
N ARG A 91 7.62 5.71 8.99
CA ARG A 91 6.98 7.01 8.71
C ARG A 91 5.46 6.89 8.79
N VAL A 92 4.88 5.98 8.02
CA VAL A 92 3.42 5.76 7.99
C VAL A 92 2.90 5.34 9.38
N SER A 93 3.66 4.55 10.14
CA SER A 93 3.32 4.22 11.53
C SER A 93 3.27 5.43 12.46
N SER A 94 4.09 6.45 12.22
CA SER A 94 4.08 7.69 13.00
C SER A 94 2.85 8.54 12.65
N ASP A 95 2.45 8.55 11.38
CA ASP A 95 1.24 9.23 10.91
C ASP A 95 -0.02 8.55 11.48
N VAL A 96 -0.07 7.22 11.47
CA VAL A 96 -1.18 6.44 12.08
C VAL A 96 -1.25 6.69 13.59
N ALA A 97 -0.12 6.71 14.28
CA ALA A 97 -0.08 7.01 15.71
C ALA A 97 -0.57 8.44 16.01
N SER A 98 -0.26 9.40 15.15
CA SER A 98 -0.72 10.78 15.28
C SER A 98 -2.24 10.88 15.10
N LEU A 99 -2.80 10.21 14.08
CA LEU A 99 -4.26 10.15 13.86
C LEU A 99 -4.97 9.41 15.00
N ARG A 100 -4.39 8.33 15.52
CA ARG A 100 -4.89 7.64 16.72
C ARG A 100 -4.96 8.57 17.92
N GLY A 101 -3.90 9.36 18.15
CA GLY A 101 -3.86 10.33 19.23
C GLY A 101 -4.97 11.39 19.14
N LYS A 102 -5.30 11.85 17.93
CA LYS A 102 -6.44 12.75 17.68
C LYS A 102 -7.78 12.06 18.03
N LEU A 103 -7.97 10.83 17.55
CA LEU A 103 -9.19 10.04 17.79
C LEU A 103 -9.43 9.77 19.28
N ASP A 104 -8.40 9.34 20.00
CA ASP A 104 -8.49 8.99 21.43
C ASP A 104 -8.83 10.22 22.29
N LYS A 105 -8.42 11.41 21.85
CA LYS A 105 -8.74 12.69 22.50
C LYS A 105 -10.07 13.30 22.05
N GLY A 106 -10.76 12.69 21.08
CA GLY A 106 -11.96 13.27 20.47
C GLY A 106 -11.69 14.57 19.69
N GLU A 107 -10.45 14.79 19.26
CA GLU A 107 -10.09 15.93 18.43
C GLU A 107 -10.67 15.80 17.02
N LYS A 108 -10.94 16.94 16.37
CA LYS A 108 -11.35 16.93 14.97
C LYS A 108 -10.19 16.42 14.12
N TYR A 109 -10.49 15.48 13.23
CA TYR A 109 -9.57 14.97 12.22
C TYR A 109 -10.26 15.02 10.86
N ASP A 110 -9.47 15.07 9.80
CA ASP A 110 -9.99 15.02 8.44
C ASP A 110 -10.30 13.55 8.07
N ARG A 111 -11.52 13.29 7.59
CA ARG A 111 -11.88 11.94 7.11
C ARG A 111 -11.05 11.54 5.90
N THR A 112 -10.66 12.50 5.06
CA THR A 112 -9.78 12.25 3.92
C THR A 112 -8.35 11.90 4.37
N GLU A 113 -7.88 12.42 5.51
CA GLU A 113 -6.60 12.01 6.12
C GLU A 113 -6.64 10.51 6.48
N LEU A 114 -7.74 10.05 7.09
CA LEU A 114 -7.94 8.64 7.41
C LEU A 114 -7.95 7.75 6.15
N ASP A 115 -8.71 8.14 5.13
CA ASP A 115 -8.81 7.37 3.88
C ASP A 115 -7.47 7.32 3.12
N SER A 116 -6.76 8.45 3.06
CA SER A 116 -5.43 8.53 2.44
C SER A 116 -4.41 7.67 3.16
N LEU A 117 -4.47 7.63 4.49
CA LEU A 117 -3.55 6.85 5.30
C LEU A 117 -3.80 5.35 5.15
N GLU A 118 -5.07 4.95 5.06
CA GLU A 118 -5.43 3.56 4.78
C GLU A 118 -4.98 3.12 3.39
N ALA A 119 -5.14 3.97 2.37
CA ALA A 119 -4.61 3.72 1.04
C ALA A 119 -3.08 3.56 1.06
N SER A 120 -2.38 4.44 1.79
CA SER A 120 -0.93 4.40 1.94
C SER A 120 -0.45 3.11 2.62
N VAL A 121 -1.15 2.65 3.66
CA VAL A 121 -0.84 1.38 4.33
C VAL A 121 -1.04 0.18 3.38
N ASN A 122 -2.11 0.17 2.58
CA ASN A 122 -2.38 -0.93 1.65
C ASN A 122 -1.38 -0.97 0.47
N GLU A 123 -1.00 0.19 -0.06
CA GLU A 123 0.05 0.29 -1.07
C GLU A 123 1.40 -0.18 -0.51
N LEU A 124 1.74 0.26 0.71
CA LEU A 124 2.97 -0.14 1.36
C LEU A 124 3.01 -1.65 1.64
N GLN A 125 1.89 -2.24 2.05
CA GLN A 125 1.77 -3.69 2.21
C GLN A 125 2.06 -4.42 0.89
N THR A 126 1.48 -3.97 -0.22
CA THR A 126 1.74 -4.55 -1.55
C THR A 126 3.23 -4.49 -1.91
N ARG A 127 3.90 -3.37 -1.63
CA ARG A 127 5.34 -3.19 -1.89
C ARG A 127 6.20 -4.08 -0.99
N VAL A 128 5.82 -4.26 0.27
CA VAL A 128 6.52 -5.15 1.22
C VAL A 128 6.39 -6.60 0.79
N ASP A 129 5.17 -7.06 0.47
CA ASP A 129 4.91 -8.43 0.02
C ASP A 129 5.69 -8.74 -1.26
N SER A 130 5.73 -7.81 -2.22
CA SER A 130 6.55 -7.93 -3.43
C SER A 130 8.04 -8.05 -3.10
N ALA A 131 8.57 -7.16 -2.26
CA ALA A 131 9.99 -7.15 -1.95
C ALA A 131 10.46 -8.39 -1.17
N GLN A 132 9.60 -8.97 -0.33
CA GLN A 132 9.88 -10.21 0.39
C GLN A 132 9.79 -11.46 -0.49
N THR A 133 9.07 -11.40 -1.61
CA THR A 133 9.01 -12.50 -2.59
C THR A 133 10.25 -12.50 -3.49
N ASP A 134 10.84 -11.33 -3.72
CA ASP A 134 12.03 -11.15 -4.58
C ASP A 134 13.37 -11.45 -3.87
N THR A 135 13.35 -11.68 -2.56
CA THR A 135 14.53 -11.93 -1.71
C THR A 135 14.66 -13.41 -1.37
#